data_AF-A0A968PYX2-F1
#
_entry.id   AF-A0A968PYX2-F1
#
_cell.length_a   1.000
_cell.length_b   1.000
_cell.length_c   1.000
_cell.angle_alpha   90.00
_cell.angle_beta   90.00
_cell.angle_gamma   90.00
#
_symmetry.space_group_name_H-M   'P 1'
#
loop_
_entity.id
_entity.type
_entity.pdbx_description
1 polymer ?
#
loop_
_entity_poly.entity_id
_entity_poly.type
_entity_poly.pdbx_seq_one_letter_code
_entity_poly.pdbx_strand_id
1 'polypeptide(L)'
;MTIQVSDAQFPNQFTDRLAVTNGNDRFLSSILQARHEIDSQALGTELATKITQLRHSASDRLNVLKVPTTKDEDWKYTDLGDLIKLDLHSSNQVQDNVDEIEKQIAQHVLSESANSLLVFANGVFVPALSNTSALSNGVVFSSLGTLSDIVGVDVIFPYLDEISGKTY
;
A
#
# COMPACT_ATOMS: atom_id res chain seq x y z
N MET A 1 18.47 31.34 22.20
CA MET A 1 17.36 31.43 21.23
C MET A 1 16.79 30.02 21.12
N THR A 2 15.71 29.76 21.83
CA THR A 2 15.16 28.41 22.00
C THR A 2 14.13 28.19 20.90
N ILE A 3 14.43 27.33 19.94
CA ILE A 3 13.50 26.96 18.88
C ILE A 3 12.50 25.98 19.50
N GLN A 4 11.27 26.43 19.69
CA GLN A 4 10.14 25.55 19.97
C GLN A 4 9.83 24.78 18.70
N VAL A 5 10.07 23.47 18.73
CA VAL A 5 9.62 22.57 17.67
C VAL A 5 8.16 22.23 18.00
N SER A 6 7.26 22.60 17.10
CA SER A 6 5.84 22.31 17.21
C SER A 6 5.61 20.79 17.15
N ASP A 7 5.00 20.22 18.18
CA ASP A 7 4.45 18.86 18.20
C ASP A 7 3.18 18.78 17.33
N ALA A 8 3.33 19.04 16.02
CA ALA A 8 2.27 18.74 15.08
C ALA A 8 2.27 17.22 14.84
N GLN A 9 1.49 16.48 15.63
CA GLN A 9 0.92 15.22 15.16
C GLN A 9 0.17 15.56 13.88
N PHE A 10 0.73 15.22 12.72
CA PHE A 10 0.07 15.45 11.45
C PHE A 10 -1.24 14.65 11.45
N PRO A 11 -2.41 15.30 11.53
CA PRO A 11 -3.65 14.59 11.24
C PRO A 11 -3.52 14.13 9.80
N ASN A 12 -4.08 12.97 9.49
CA ASN A 12 -4.05 12.43 8.14
C ASN A 12 -4.92 13.33 7.23
N GLN A 13 -4.36 14.46 6.78
CA GLN A 13 -5.06 15.62 6.17
C GLN A 13 -5.83 15.26 4.89
N PHE A 14 -5.55 14.08 4.32
CA PHE A 14 -6.21 13.57 3.14
C PHE A 14 -7.70 13.26 3.37
N THR A 15 -8.10 12.83 4.57
CA THR A 15 -9.51 12.47 4.81
C THR A 15 -10.40 13.65 5.19
N ASP A 16 -9.84 14.74 5.72
CA ASP A 16 -10.62 15.94 6.09
C ASP A 16 -11.23 16.64 4.86
N ARG A 17 -10.71 16.33 3.67
CA ARG A 17 -11.15 16.88 2.39
C ARG A 17 -12.09 15.95 1.62
N LEU A 18 -12.30 14.73 2.11
CA LEU A 18 -13.24 13.78 1.54
C LEU A 18 -14.59 13.95 2.21
N ALA A 19 -15.64 13.99 1.40
CA ALA A 19 -16.96 14.19 1.94
C ALA A 19 -17.52 12.89 2.55
N VAL A 20 -18.32 13.08 3.60
CA VAL A 20 -18.76 12.04 4.54
C VAL A 20 -20.11 11.46 4.11
N THR A 21 -20.38 10.20 4.43
CA THR A 21 -21.66 9.51 4.22
C THR A 21 -22.06 8.70 5.44
N ASN A 22 -23.32 8.28 5.51
CA ASN A 22 -23.86 7.44 6.59
C ASN A 22 -23.62 5.93 6.34
N GLY A 23 -22.49 5.54 5.75
CA GLY A 23 -22.19 4.11 5.47
C GLY A 23 -22.79 3.52 4.21
N ASN A 24 -23.34 4.33 3.29
CA ASN A 24 -24.13 3.81 2.17
C ASN A 24 -23.42 3.86 0.81
N ASP A 25 -22.11 4.06 0.76
CA ASP A 25 -21.37 4.05 -0.50
C ASP A 25 -21.16 2.60 -0.99
N ARG A 26 -21.88 2.22 -2.04
CA ARG A 26 -21.86 0.85 -2.58
C ARG A 26 -20.51 0.47 -3.17
N PHE A 27 -19.78 1.43 -3.75
CA PHE A 27 -18.49 1.15 -4.38
C PHE A 27 -17.40 0.96 -3.32
N LEU A 28 -17.38 1.80 -2.28
CA LEU A 28 -16.43 1.58 -1.18
C LEU A 28 -16.72 0.26 -0.45
N SER A 29 -18.00 -0.08 -0.31
CA SER A 29 -18.42 -1.37 0.27
C SER A 29 -17.94 -2.56 -0.58
N SER A 30 -18.01 -2.48 -1.92
CA SER A 30 -17.50 -3.55 -2.79
C SER A 30 -15.98 -3.69 -2.70
N ILE A 31 -15.23 -2.58 -2.58
CA ILE A 31 -13.77 -2.61 -2.32
C ILE A 31 -13.46 -3.31 -0.99
N LEU A 32 -14.17 -2.97 0.08
CA LEU A 32 -13.95 -3.59 1.39
C LEU A 32 -14.24 -5.10 1.35
N GLN A 33 -15.24 -5.52 0.58
CA GLN A 33 -15.60 -6.93 0.41
C GLN A 33 -14.61 -7.70 -0.47
N ALA A 34 -14.02 -7.06 -1.48
CA ALA A 34 -13.01 -7.65 -2.37
C ALA A 34 -11.60 -7.64 -1.78
N ARG A 35 -11.42 -7.07 -0.58
CA ARG A 35 -10.12 -6.98 0.08
C ARG A 35 -9.56 -8.37 0.39
N HIS A 36 -8.29 -8.56 0.05
CA HIS A 36 -7.52 -9.75 0.44
C HIS A 36 -7.30 -9.85 1.94
N GLU A 37 -7.43 -11.08 2.45
CA GLU A 37 -7.06 -11.42 3.82
C GLU A 37 -5.54 -11.27 4.03
N ILE A 38 -5.15 -11.04 5.28
CA ILE A 38 -3.74 -10.95 5.65
C ILE A 38 -3.22 -12.36 5.79
N ASP A 39 -2.22 -12.73 5.00
CA ASP A 39 -1.52 -13.99 5.17
C ASP A 39 -0.64 -13.93 6.43
N SER A 40 -1.16 -14.49 7.52
CA SER A 40 -0.46 -14.58 8.80
C SER A 40 0.76 -15.51 8.77
N GLN A 41 0.83 -16.46 7.83
CA GLN A 41 2.01 -17.32 7.66
C GLN A 41 3.15 -16.54 7.01
N ALA A 42 2.84 -15.69 6.03
CA ALA A 42 3.83 -14.88 5.34
C ALA A 42 4.37 -13.70 6.18
N LEU A 43 3.55 -13.14 7.08
CA LEU A 43 3.91 -11.95 7.87
C LEU A 43 4.33 -12.25 9.31
N GLY A 44 4.07 -13.46 9.80
CA GLY A 44 4.18 -13.78 11.23
C GLY A 44 3.03 -13.18 12.06
N THR A 45 2.68 -13.85 13.16
CA THR A 45 1.47 -13.56 13.95
C THR A 45 1.43 -12.13 14.48
N GLU A 46 2.56 -11.63 14.99
CA GLU A 46 2.63 -10.32 15.63
C GLU A 46 2.40 -9.18 14.62
N LEU A 47 3.18 -9.17 13.54
CA LEU A 47 3.03 -8.18 12.48
C LEU A 47 1.65 -8.31 11.81
N ALA A 48 1.17 -9.53 11.54
CA ALA A 48 -0.16 -9.74 10.97
C ALA A 48 -1.26 -9.13 11.85
N THR A 49 -1.16 -9.26 13.17
CA THR A 49 -2.11 -8.65 14.12
C THR A 49 -2.09 -7.12 14.02
N LYS A 50 -0.89 -6.54 14.02
CA LYS A 50 -0.67 -5.10 13.90
C LYS A 50 -1.19 -4.52 12.57
N ILE A 51 -0.89 -5.19 11.44
CA ILE A 51 -1.43 -4.82 10.11
C ILE A 51 -2.95 -4.96 10.08
N THR A 52 -3.51 -5.98 10.74
CA THR A 52 -4.97 -6.17 10.84
C THR A 52 -5.62 -4.97 11.53
N GLN A 53 -5.03 -4.48 12.62
CA GLN A 53 -5.52 -3.29 13.33
C GLN A 53 -5.47 -2.04 12.45
N LEU A 54 -4.36 -1.81 11.74
CA LEU A 54 -4.25 -0.69 10.79
C LEU A 54 -5.32 -0.77 9.70
N ARG A 55 -5.51 -1.95 9.10
CA ARG A 55 -6.53 -2.15 8.08
C ARG A 55 -7.94 -1.99 8.64
N HIS A 56 -8.21 -2.41 9.88
CA HIS A 56 -9.51 -2.18 10.52
C HIS A 56 -9.79 -0.69 10.71
N SER A 57 -8.83 0.07 11.23
CA SER A 57 -8.95 1.53 11.38
C SER A 57 -9.19 2.22 10.03
N ALA A 58 -8.49 1.80 8.98
CA ALA A 58 -8.70 2.31 7.63
C ALA A 58 -10.09 1.95 7.08
N SER A 59 -10.59 0.73 7.34
CA SER A 59 -11.94 0.31 6.95
C SER A 59 -13.02 1.09 7.69
N ASP A 60 -12.87 1.33 8.99
CA ASP A 60 -13.79 2.14 9.79
C ASP A 60 -13.87 3.57 9.25
N ARG A 61 -12.73 4.16 8.88
CA ARG A 61 -12.69 5.47 8.22
C ARG A 61 -13.37 5.44 6.87
N LEU A 62 -13.12 4.41 6.05
CA LEU A 62 -13.72 4.30 4.72
C LEU A 62 -15.24 4.17 4.78
N ASN A 63 -15.77 3.50 5.82
CA ASN A 63 -17.22 3.35 6.03
C ASN A 63 -17.94 4.69 6.22
N VAL A 64 -17.27 5.73 6.71
CA VAL A 64 -17.89 7.06 6.87
C VAL A 64 -17.62 8.01 5.70
N LEU A 65 -16.92 7.57 4.66
CA LEU A 65 -16.59 8.38 3.48
C LEU A 65 -17.46 7.99 2.29
N LYS A 66 -17.62 8.92 1.33
CA LYS A 66 -18.16 8.62 0.00
C LYS A 66 -17.07 8.77 -1.07
N VAL A 67 -17.27 8.10 -2.20
CA VAL A 67 -16.44 8.35 -3.38
C VAL A 67 -16.64 9.81 -3.81
N PRO A 68 -15.55 10.56 -4.03
CA PRO A 68 -15.64 11.93 -4.46
C PRO A 68 -16.19 12.04 -5.89
N THR A 69 -16.76 13.19 -6.19
CA THR A 69 -17.36 13.54 -7.47
C THR A 69 -16.71 14.81 -8.01
N THR A 70 -16.93 15.13 -9.28
CA THR A 70 -16.49 16.41 -9.88
C THR A 70 -17.14 17.65 -9.25
N LYS A 71 -18.07 17.48 -8.30
CA LYS A 71 -18.63 18.57 -7.48
C LYS A 71 -17.79 18.87 -6.25
N ASP A 72 -16.95 17.95 -5.81
CA ASP A 72 -16.03 18.15 -4.70
C ASP A 72 -14.79 18.90 -5.26
N GLU A 73 -14.39 20.02 -4.64
CA GLU A 73 -13.40 20.96 -5.20
C GLU A 73 -12.07 20.28 -5.58
N ASP A 74 -11.59 19.35 -4.76
CA ASP A 74 -10.35 18.60 -5.01
C ASP A 74 -10.43 17.61 -6.19
N TRP A 75 -11.64 17.34 -6.68
CA TRP A 75 -11.93 16.34 -7.71
C TRP A 75 -12.60 16.94 -8.95
N LYS A 76 -12.70 18.26 -9.04
CA LYS A 76 -13.35 18.99 -10.14
C LYS A 76 -12.86 18.58 -11.53
N TYR A 77 -11.58 18.21 -11.64
CA TYR A 77 -10.93 17.85 -12.90
C TYR A 77 -10.64 16.35 -13.04
N THR A 78 -11.11 15.53 -12.10
CA THR A 78 -10.86 14.08 -12.07
C THR A 78 -12.19 13.35 -11.94
N ASP A 79 -12.74 12.91 -13.08
CA ASP A 79 -13.97 12.11 -13.10
C ASP A 79 -13.69 10.64 -12.79
N LEU A 80 -14.28 10.15 -11.70
CA LEU A 80 -14.19 8.75 -11.26
C LEU A 80 -15.36 7.88 -11.76
N GLY A 81 -16.29 8.44 -12.54
CA GLY A 81 -17.52 7.76 -12.93
C GLY A 81 -17.31 6.41 -13.62
N ASP A 82 -16.25 6.26 -14.43
CA ASP A 82 -15.95 4.99 -15.09
C ASP A 82 -15.27 3.99 -14.16
N LEU A 83 -14.44 4.45 -13.22
CA LEU A 83 -13.84 3.59 -12.18
C LEU A 83 -14.92 2.96 -11.30
N ILE A 84 -15.93 3.75 -10.90
CA ILE A 84 -17.02 3.32 -10.02
C ILE A 84 -17.89 2.22 -10.65
N LYS A 85 -17.93 2.14 -11.98
CA LYS A 85 -18.72 1.14 -12.72
C LYS A 85 -17.98 -0.19 -12.90
N LEU A 86 -16.68 -0.25 -12.62
CA LEU A 86 -15.91 -1.48 -12.76
C LEU A 86 -16.31 -2.50 -11.69
N ASP A 87 -16.40 -3.76 -12.10
CA ASP A 87 -16.47 -4.87 -11.16
C ASP A 87 -15.06 -5.20 -10.70
N LEU A 88 -14.75 -4.83 -9.46
CA LEU A 88 -13.41 -5.02 -8.88
C LEU A 88 -13.31 -6.42 -8.29
N HIS A 89 -12.24 -7.12 -8.67
CA HIS A 89 -11.96 -8.46 -8.18
C HIS A 89 -10.57 -8.53 -7.57
N SER A 90 -10.41 -9.34 -6.52
CA SER A 90 -9.10 -9.71 -6.02
C SER A 90 -8.42 -10.62 -7.04
N SER A 91 -7.17 -10.29 -7.39
CA SER A 91 -6.33 -11.18 -8.18
C SER A 91 -5.57 -12.10 -7.23
N ASN A 92 -5.72 -13.41 -7.40
CA ASN A 92 -5.06 -14.43 -6.55
C ASN A 92 -3.94 -15.17 -7.29
N GLN A 93 -3.74 -14.89 -8.58
CA GLN A 93 -2.88 -15.71 -9.44
C GLN A 93 -1.74 -14.87 -9.99
N VAL A 94 -0.61 -14.97 -9.31
CA VAL A 94 0.68 -14.49 -9.80
C VAL A 94 1.50 -15.63 -10.40
N GLN A 95 1.32 -16.85 -9.88
CA GLN A 95 2.10 -18.03 -10.29
C GLN A 95 1.91 -18.44 -11.76
N ASP A 96 0.76 -18.16 -12.37
CA ASP A 96 0.42 -18.78 -13.67
C ASP A 96 1.05 -18.07 -14.89
N ASN A 97 1.82 -17.00 -14.70
CA ASN A 97 2.36 -16.23 -15.84
C ASN A 97 3.74 -15.57 -15.61
N VAL A 98 4.60 -16.21 -14.82
CA VAL A 98 5.94 -15.69 -14.48
C VAL A 98 6.77 -15.35 -15.73
N ASP A 99 6.73 -16.19 -16.76
CA ASP A 99 7.49 -16.00 -18.00
C ASP A 99 7.05 -14.75 -18.79
N GLU A 100 5.75 -14.46 -18.85
CA GLU A 100 5.27 -13.24 -19.49
C GLU A 100 5.63 -12.00 -18.66
N ILE A 101 5.56 -12.09 -17.33
CA ILE A 101 5.98 -11.00 -16.45
C ILE A 101 7.47 -10.71 -16.64
N GLU A 102 8.32 -11.75 -16.71
CA GLU A 102 9.76 -11.60 -16.96
C GLU A 102 10.02 -10.86 -18.28
N LYS A 103 9.31 -11.24 -19.35
CA LYS A 103 9.42 -10.58 -20.65
C LYS A 103 9.00 -9.12 -20.60
N GLN A 104 7.93 -8.79 -19.88
CA GLN A 104 7.48 -7.41 -19.68
C GLN A 104 8.52 -6.60 -18.89
N ILE A 105 9.12 -7.19 -17.85
CA ILE A 105 10.20 -6.55 -17.08
C ILE A 105 11.41 -6.28 -17.97
N ALA A 106 11.85 -7.27 -18.75
CA ALA A 106 13.02 -7.13 -19.62
C ALA A 106 12.89 -5.99 -20.64
N GLN A 107 11.67 -5.61 -21.03
CA GLN A 107 11.41 -4.48 -21.94
C GLN A 107 11.49 -3.11 -21.27
N HIS A 108 11.29 -3.04 -19.96
CA HIS A 108 11.13 -1.77 -19.23
C HIS A 108 12.18 -1.56 -18.12
N VAL A 109 12.97 -2.60 -17.80
CA VAL A 109 13.98 -2.52 -16.76
C VAL A 109 15.13 -1.61 -17.17
N LEU A 110 15.51 -0.70 -16.28
CA LEU A 110 16.71 0.11 -16.45
C LEU A 110 17.93 -0.76 -16.18
N SER A 111 18.94 -0.67 -17.05
CA SER A 111 20.14 -1.50 -16.97
C SER A 111 20.89 -1.28 -15.65
N GLU A 112 20.85 -0.05 -15.14
CA GLU A 112 21.47 0.36 -13.88
C GLU A 112 20.80 -0.26 -12.65
N SER A 113 19.51 -0.61 -12.72
CA SER A 113 18.75 -1.21 -11.62
C SER A 113 18.56 -2.71 -11.73
N ALA A 114 19.05 -3.35 -12.80
CA ALA A 114 18.81 -4.77 -13.07
C ALA A 114 19.26 -5.71 -11.93
N ASN A 115 20.24 -5.28 -11.14
CA ASN A 115 20.78 -6.03 -10.00
C ASN A 115 20.22 -5.59 -8.64
N SER A 116 19.28 -4.64 -8.62
CA SER A 116 18.63 -4.09 -7.43
C SER A 116 17.15 -3.82 -7.73
N LEU A 117 16.41 -4.89 -8.03
CA LEU A 117 15.02 -4.90 -8.49
C LEU A 117 14.15 -5.74 -7.55
N LEU A 118 13.02 -5.19 -7.10
CA LEU A 118 11.96 -5.95 -6.44
C LEU A 118 10.74 -6.00 -7.34
N VAL A 119 10.21 -7.19 -7.54
CA VAL A 119 9.05 -7.42 -8.39
C VAL A 119 7.85 -7.75 -7.54
N PHE A 120 6.79 -6.97 -7.73
CA PHE A 120 5.47 -7.23 -7.18
C PHE A 120 4.49 -7.37 -8.35
N ALA A 121 3.87 -8.53 -8.47
CA ALA A 121 2.83 -8.76 -9.47
C ALA A 121 1.50 -8.87 -8.72
N ASN A 122 0.48 -8.12 -9.16
CA ASN A 122 -0.84 -8.09 -8.52
C ASN A 122 -0.80 -7.89 -6.98
N GLY A 123 0.18 -7.13 -6.48
CA GLY A 123 0.36 -6.87 -5.05
C GLY A 123 1.11 -7.96 -4.26
N VAL A 124 1.56 -9.05 -4.90
CA VAL A 124 2.33 -10.13 -4.26
C VAL A 124 3.80 -10.06 -4.68
N PHE A 125 4.70 -10.22 -3.71
CA PHE A 125 6.15 -10.28 -3.96
C PHE A 125 6.53 -11.53 -4.76
N VAL A 126 7.35 -11.36 -5.81
CA VAL A 126 7.81 -12.44 -6.69
C VAL A 126 9.33 -12.60 -6.55
N PRO A 127 9.82 -13.51 -5.68
CA PRO A 127 11.25 -13.69 -5.45
C PRO A 127 12.01 -14.09 -6.72
N ALA A 128 11.40 -14.93 -7.57
CA ALA A 128 12.04 -15.48 -8.77
C ALA A 128 12.41 -14.41 -9.82
N LEU A 129 11.71 -13.27 -9.82
CA LEU A 129 11.96 -12.17 -10.75
C LEU A 129 12.67 -10.98 -10.07
N SER A 130 12.92 -11.08 -8.77
CA SER A 130 13.59 -10.03 -8.00
C SER A 130 15.10 -10.30 -7.95
N ASN A 131 15.90 -9.22 -7.91
CA ASN A 131 17.36 -9.30 -7.83
C ASN A 131 17.89 -8.28 -6.81
N THR A 132 18.59 -8.76 -5.80
CA THR A 132 19.16 -7.94 -4.72
C THR A 132 20.69 -8.03 -4.66
N SER A 133 21.33 -8.52 -5.71
CA SER A 133 22.77 -8.80 -5.73
C SER A 133 23.68 -7.56 -5.70
N ALA A 134 23.18 -6.40 -6.14
CA ALA A 134 23.95 -5.14 -6.15
C ALA A 134 23.66 -4.24 -4.94
N LEU A 135 23.01 -4.74 -3.89
CA LEU A 135 22.78 -3.94 -2.69
C LEU A 135 24.08 -3.65 -1.96
N SER A 136 24.28 -2.39 -1.59
CA SER A 136 25.40 -1.97 -0.75
C SER A 136 25.28 -2.53 0.67
N ASN A 137 26.42 -2.72 1.33
CA ASN A 137 26.44 -3.13 2.74
C ASN A 137 25.59 -2.21 3.62
N GLY A 138 24.77 -2.82 4.47
CA GLY A 138 23.85 -2.09 5.37
C GLY A 138 22.47 -1.78 4.77
N VAL A 139 22.21 -2.17 3.52
CA VAL A 139 20.89 -2.02 2.88
C VAL A 139 20.18 -3.38 2.82
N VAL A 140 18.94 -3.42 3.29
CA VAL A 140 18.09 -4.62 3.26
C VAL A 140 16.87 -4.35 2.39
N PHE A 141 16.69 -5.15 1.34
CA PHE A 141 15.49 -5.13 0.50
C PHE A 141 14.81 -6.49 0.59
N SER A 142 13.55 -6.52 1.01
CA SER A 142 12.79 -7.76 1.10
C SER A 142 11.29 -7.49 1.18
N SER A 143 10.50 -8.57 1.21
CA SER A 143 9.09 -8.50 1.58
C SER A 143 8.94 -8.00 3.02
N LEU A 144 7.78 -7.41 3.35
CA LEU A 144 7.52 -6.87 4.68
C LEU A 144 7.64 -7.95 5.78
N GLY A 145 7.16 -9.18 5.52
CA GLY A 145 7.23 -10.29 6.47
C GLY A 145 8.67 -10.74 6.73
N THR A 146 9.45 -10.91 5.67
CA THR A 146 10.87 -11.23 5.81
C THR A 146 11.65 -10.09 6.48
N LEU A 147 11.30 -8.83 6.21
CA LEU A 147 11.94 -7.69 6.85
C LEU A 147 11.69 -7.70 8.35
N SER A 148 10.47 -8.04 8.81
CA SER A 148 10.21 -8.16 10.26
C SER A 148 11.01 -9.26 10.92
N ASP A 149 11.35 -10.34 10.23
CA ASP A 149 12.23 -11.37 10.77
C ASP A 149 13.68 -10.88 10.92
N ILE A 150 14.12 -9.95 10.07
CA ILE A 150 15.49 -9.42 10.06
C ILE A 150 15.68 -8.33 11.13
N VAL A 151 14.78 -7.35 11.19
CA VAL A 151 14.95 -6.15 12.02
C VAL A 151 14.00 -6.09 13.23
N GLY A 152 13.00 -6.98 13.29
CA GLY A 152 11.97 -6.98 14.32
C GLY A 152 10.77 -6.09 13.98
N VAL A 153 9.59 -6.48 14.47
CA VAL A 153 8.32 -5.80 14.22
C VAL A 153 8.31 -4.38 14.83
N ASP A 154 8.89 -4.22 16.02
CA ASP A 154 8.94 -2.92 16.72
C ASP A 154 9.75 -1.85 15.98
N VAL A 155 10.71 -2.26 15.15
CA VAL A 155 11.50 -1.32 14.34
C VAL A 155 10.72 -0.83 13.12
N ILE A 156 9.90 -1.69 12.52
CA ILE A 156 9.20 -1.38 11.27
C ILE A 156 7.87 -0.67 11.54
N PHE A 157 7.12 -1.15 12.53
CA PHE A 157 5.72 -0.76 12.74
C PHE A 157 5.50 0.75 12.90
N PRO A 158 6.36 1.52 13.60
CA PRO A 158 6.18 2.97 13.71
C PRO A 158 6.10 3.69 12.36
N TYR A 159 6.75 3.14 11.32
CA TYR A 159 6.79 3.75 10.00
C TYR A 159 5.66 3.29 9.07
N LEU A 160 4.83 2.33 9.47
CA LEU A 160 3.79 1.77 8.61
C LEU A 160 2.49 2.58 8.59
N ASP A 161 2.25 3.39 9.61
CA ASP A 161 1.10 4.31 9.69
C ASP A 161 1.52 5.79 9.52
N GLU A 162 2.83 6.04 9.39
CA GLU A 162 3.38 7.37 9.12
C GLU A 162 3.63 7.53 7.61
N ILE A 163 2.78 8.28 6.92
CA ILE A 163 3.14 8.83 5.61
C ILE A 163 4.20 9.89 5.88
N SER A 164 5.48 9.53 5.77
CA SER A 164 6.62 10.44 5.89
C SER A 164 6.73 11.36 4.66
N GLY A 165 5.70 12.17 4.41
CA GLY A 165 5.71 13.24 3.44
C GLY A 165 6.45 14.46 3.99
N LYS A 166 7.77 14.35 4.24
CA LYS A 166 8.60 15.56 4.31
C LYS A 166 8.70 16.11 2.89
N THR A 167 7.88 17.10 2.58
CA THR A 167 8.05 17.94 1.40
C THR A 167 9.36 18.70 1.60
N TYR A 168 10.37 18.37 0.79
CA TYR A 168 11.60 19.16 0.66
C TYR A 168 11.32 20.48 -0.06
#